data_AF-A0A9D6WLH2-F1
#
_entry.id   AF-A0A9D6WLH2-F1
#
_cell.length_a   1.000
_cell.length_b   1.000
_cell.length_c   1.000
_cell.angle_alpha   90.00
_cell.angle_beta   90.00
_cell.angle_gamma   90.00
#
_symmetry.space_group_name_H-M   'P 1'
#
loop_
_entity.id
_entity.type
_entity.pdbx_description
1 polymer ?
#
loop_
_entity_poly.entity_id
_entity_poly.type
_entity_poly.pdbx_seq_one_letter_code
_entity_poly.pdbx_strand_id
1 'polypeptide(L)'
;MKKRIHYALLAAFAAAPFATNAFSPEDHIAWVKANEAAKPQFVDGDTITFDKAELVKPFIPAEFQSELVFDGMEMKIKDAGDISPPQAYQDATAKFAGQAKLGADGAIENYTAGRPFDPATFTPGSKEDGFKAIWNFGYRWQYNGLNINEIHWVWVRKGGNHDGHEVMSDRYKDYYKGGGTFERVLTGPYQRVYFSHRADLVDTAYKVPEKFADGTEFREYTGFTSPFDIAGTAFLILRYDDPRKTDDSWAYIPSLRRVRRISVEVKSDSLLGTDHTLEDFYCFSGRPLEHNWEYIGSANVLAVARSRNTDTVYYGPNGMVPLDDWALRLTDVVRQTPKRDNHPYSTKFLYIDRQSGECYYANAFDRGGKLWKVWQLSKAFTDDPQYKAQTGKFKGDVTPEGIRVSSFQSINVIDLQNSRGTLVPCRGDSYPQTKIADVKRVLDVNYLTEGRR
;
A
#
# COMPACT_ATOMS: atom_id res chain seq x y z
N MET A 1 2.90 -47.77 -36.36
CA MET A 1 2.22 -46.72 -35.55
C MET A 1 3.09 -46.31 -34.39
N LYS A 2 3.74 -45.15 -34.46
CA LYS A 2 4.32 -44.45 -33.29
C LYS A 2 3.95 -42.97 -33.43
N LYS A 3 3.07 -42.49 -32.54
CA LYS A 3 2.62 -41.09 -32.48
C LYS A 3 3.81 -40.21 -32.10
N ARG A 4 4.13 -39.22 -32.92
CA ARG A 4 5.04 -38.12 -32.57
C ARG A 4 4.28 -37.11 -31.71
N ILE A 5 4.66 -37.04 -30.45
CA ILE A 5 4.24 -35.99 -29.52
C ILE A 5 4.85 -34.67 -30.01
N HIS A 6 4.00 -33.69 -30.32
CA HIS A 6 4.43 -32.33 -30.62
C HIS A 6 4.73 -31.64 -29.28
N TYR A 7 6.00 -31.33 -29.03
CA TYR A 7 6.36 -30.32 -28.03
C TYR A 7 6.09 -28.95 -28.65
N ALA A 8 5.12 -28.23 -28.11
CA ALA A 8 4.96 -26.81 -28.41
C ALA A 8 6.17 -26.07 -27.82
N LEU A 9 6.94 -25.40 -28.68
CA LEU A 9 7.94 -24.43 -28.25
C LEU A 9 7.20 -23.30 -27.50
N LEU A 10 7.33 -23.23 -26.18
CA LEU A 10 7.22 -21.95 -25.50
C LEU A 10 8.41 -21.11 -25.94
N ALA A 11 8.14 -19.96 -26.57
CA ALA A 11 9.15 -18.94 -26.79
C ALA A 11 9.62 -18.44 -25.41
N ALA A 12 10.80 -18.90 -24.99
CA ALA A 12 11.53 -18.30 -23.88
C ALA A 12 11.98 -16.91 -24.36
N PHE A 13 11.23 -15.87 -23.98
CA PHE A 13 11.78 -14.52 -24.03
C PHE A 13 12.88 -14.45 -22.96
N ALA A 14 14.12 -14.62 -23.39
CA ALA A 14 15.28 -14.26 -22.58
C ALA A 14 15.12 -12.80 -22.16
N ALA A 15 14.98 -12.56 -20.86
CA ALA A 15 15.00 -11.23 -20.28
C ALA A 15 16.36 -10.60 -20.59
N ALA A 16 16.41 -9.74 -21.61
CA ALA A 16 17.54 -8.86 -21.80
C ALA A 16 17.66 -7.95 -20.56
N PRO A 17 18.87 -7.64 -20.08
CA PRO A 17 19.04 -6.70 -18.99
C PRO A 17 18.44 -5.36 -19.42
N PHE A 18 17.34 -4.97 -18.78
CA PHE A 18 16.65 -3.72 -19.07
C PHE A 18 17.62 -2.57 -18.79
N ALA A 19 17.97 -1.80 -19.82
CA ALA A 19 18.48 -0.46 -19.59
C ALA A 19 17.32 0.32 -18.93
N THR A 20 17.46 0.60 -17.63
CA THR A 20 16.44 1.20 -16.76
C THR A 20 15.85 2.52 -17.26
N ASN A 21 16.46 3.15 -18.28
CA ASN A 21 16.01 4.40 -18.88
C ASN A 21 15.00 4.28 -20.04
N ALA A 22 14.60 3.07 -20.43
CA ALA A 22 13.72 2.85 -21.58
C ALA A 22 12.36 2.20 -21.27
N PHE A 23 12.13 1.72 -20.04
CA PHE A 23 10.88 1.02 -19.70
C PHE A 23 9.70 2.01 -19.63
N SER A 24 8.69 1.81 -20.47
CA SER A 24 7.52 2.70 -20.61
C SER A 24 6.24 2.11 -19.99
N PRO A 25 5.17 2.91 -19.83
CA PRO A 25 3.86 2.40 -19.43
C PRO A 25 3.33 1.27 -20.33
N GLU A 26 3.63 1.33 -21.62
CA GLU A 26 3.22 0.33 -22.62
C GLU A 26 3.98 -0.98 -22.43
N ASP A 27 5.26 -0.94 -22.05
CA ASP A 27 6.03 -2.14 -21.69
C ASP A 27 5.43 -2.83 -20.46
N HIS A 28 4.98 -2.05 -19.47
CA HIS A 28 4.27 -2.57 -18.31
C HIS A 28 2.95 -3.26 -18.69
N ILE A 29 2.12 -2.62 -19.52
CA ILE A 29 0.88 -3.20 -20.03
C ILE A 29 1.15 -4.48 -20.83
N ALA A 30 2.22 -4.48 -21.65
CA ALA A 30 2.63 -5.65 -22.40
C ALA A 30 3.04 -6.81 -21.47
N TRP A 31 3.75 -6.52 -20.37
CA TRP A 31 4.08 -7.51 -19.35
C TRP A 31 2.83 -8.10 -18.69
N VAL A 32 1.85 -7.26 -18.29
CA VAL A 32 0.59 -7.72 -17.70
C VAL A 32 -0.11 -8.68 -18.65
N LYS A 33 -0.27 -8.29 -19.92
CA LYS A 33 -0.91 -9.11 -20.95
C LYS A 33 -0.18 -10.43 -21.21
N ALA A 34 1.15 -10.43 -21.22
CA ALA A 34 1.95 -11.62 -21.45
C ALA A 34 1.82 -12.64 -20.31
N ASN A 35 1.56 -12.18 -19.08
CA ASN A 35 1.58 -13.01 -17.88
C ASN A 35 0.19 -13.25 -17.25
N GLU A 36 -0.88 -12.66 -17.79
CA GLU A 36 -2.25 -12.84 -17.28
C GLU A 36 -2.65 -14.32 -17.17
N ALA A 37 -2.27 -15.14 -18.16
CA ALA A 37 -2.56 -16.57 -18.21
C ALA A 37 -1.43 -17.46 -17.66
N ALA A 38 -0.36 -16.88 -17.08
CA ALA A 38 0.78 -17.64 -16.58
C ALA A 38 0.36 -18.63 -15.48
N LYS A 39 0.94 -19.84 -15.52
CA LYS A 39 0.68 -20.90 -14.55
C LYS A 39 1.94 -21.16 -13.73
N PRO A 40 1.86 -21.16 -12.39
CA PRO A 40 3.04 -21.35 -11.55
C PRO A 40 3.60 -22.77 -11.76
N GLN A 41 4.92 -22.87 -11.78
CA GLN A 41 5.66 -24.15 -11.80
C GLN A 41 6.31 -24.44 -10.44
N PHE A 42 5.77 -23.83 -9.39
CA PHE A 42 6.12 -23.99 -7.98
C PHE A 42 4.86 -24.28 -7.18
N VAL A 43 5.01 -24.82 -5.97
CA VAL A 43 3.91 -25.19 -5.07
C VAL A 43 4.09 -24.61 -3.66
N ASP A 44 3.04 -24.65 -2.84
CA ASP A 44 3.11 -24.25 -1.43
C ASP A 44 4.22 -25.01 -0.70
N GLY A 45 5.07 -24.27 0.04
CA GLY A 45 6.21 -24.81 0.77
C GLY A 45 7.53 -24.79 0.00
N ASP A 46 7.52 -24.54 -1.32
CA ASP A 46 8.77 -24.38 -2.07
C ASP A 46 9.57 -23.18 -1.56
N THR A 47 10.89 -23.26 -1.67
CA THR A 47 11.79 -22.13 -1.48
C THR A 47 12.55 -21.89 -2.76
N ILE A 48 12.29 -20.76 -3.41
CA ILE A 48 12.88 -20.40 -4.70
C ILE A 48 14.14 -19.56 -4.47
N THR A 49 15.25 -20.07 -4.98
CA THR A 49 16.57 -19.44 -4.98
C THR A 49 16.93 -18.92 -6.37
N PHE A 50 18.03 -18.15 -6.47
CA PHE A 50 18.42 -17.45 -7.69
C PHE A 50 18.55 -18.36 -8.93
N ASP A 51 19.06 -19.58 -8.78
CA ASP A 51 19.19 -20.58 -9.85
C ASP A 51 17.84 -21.00 -10.47
N LYS A 52 16.72 -20.77 -9.76
CA LYS A 52 15.36 -21.05 -10.18
C LYS A 52 14.51 -19.79 -10.35
N ALA A 53 15.11 -18.61 -10.40
CA ALA A 53 14.37 -17.35 -10.45
C ALA A 53 13.44 -17.21 -11.66
N GLU A 54 13.74 -17.88 -12.79
CA GLU A 54 12.86 -17.90 -13.96
C GLU A 54 11.47 -18.47 -13.65
N LEU A 55 11.32 -19.32 -12.63
CA LEU A 55 10.03 -19.87 -12.22
C LEU A 55 9.10 -18.80 -11.61
N VAL A 56 9.66 -17.73 -11.04
CA VAL A 56 8.90 -16.69 -10.32
C VAL A 56 8.80 -15.36 -11.07
N LYS A 57 9.69 -15.08 -12.04
CA LYS A 57 9.67 -13.85 -12.84
C LYS A 57 8.32 -13.53 -13.49
N PRO A 58 7.55 -14.50 -14.04
CA PRO A 58 6.20 -14.23 -14.57
C PRO A 58 5.20 -13.68 -13.53
N PHE A 59 5.49 -13.84 -12.25
CA PHE A 59 4.64 -13.43 -11.12
C PHE A 59 5.25 -12.27 -10.33
N ILE A 60 6.31 -11.65 -10.84
CA ILE A 60 6.91 -10.44 -10.28
C ILE A 60 6.82 -9.36 -11.34
N PRO A 61 6.12 -8.24 -11.10
CA PRO A 61 6.03 -7.17 -12.09
C PRO A 61 7.42 -6.75 -12.58
N ALA A 62 7.57 -6.56 -13.89
CA ALA A 62 8.87 -6.45 -14.56
C ALA A 62 9.79 -5.42 -13.88
N GLU A 63 9.25 -4.28 -13.48
CA GLU A 63 9.95 -3.19 -12.84
C GLU A 63 10.51 -3.51 -11.43
N PHE A 64 10.09 -4.60 -10.80
CA PHE A 64 10.60 -5.07 -9.50
C PHE A 64 11.63 -6.19 -9.64
N GLN A 65 11.75 -6.81 -10.82
CA GLN A 65 12.57 -8.03 -10.97
C GLN A 65 14.04 -7.78 -10.64
N SER A 66 14.59 -6.61 -10.98
CA SER A 66 15.99 -6.27 -10.63
C SER A 66 16.24 -6.11 -9.13
N GLU A 67 15.19 -5.86 -8.35
CA GLU A 67 15.28 -5.70 -6.90
C GLU A 67 15.01 -7.02 -6.17
N LEU A 68 14.11 -7.85 -6.70
CA LEU A 68 13.68 -9.11 -6.07
C LEU A 68 14.45 -10.34 -6.55
N VAL A 69 15.10 -10.28 -7.71
CA VAL A 69 15.87 -11.38 -8.29
C VAL A 69 17.36 -11.06 -8.24
N PHE A 70 18.06 -11.64 -7.27
CA PHE A 70 19.48 -11.41 -7.02
C PHE A 70 20.16 -12.65 -6.44
N ASP A 71 21.48 -12.71 -6.52
CA ASP A 71 22.25 -13.80 -5.94
C ASP A 71 22.12 -13.83 -4.40
N GLY A 72 21.81 -15.00 -3.85
CA GLY A 72 21.42 -15.15 -2.45
C GLY A 72 19.95 -14.85 -2.14
N MET A 73 19.08 -14.70 -3.16
CA MET A 73 17.65 -14.57 -2.91
C MET A 73 17.05 -15.83 -2.29
N GLU A 74 16.06 -15.65 -1.41
CA GLU A 74 15.22 -16.71 -0.86
C GLU A 74 13.76 -16.24 -0.89
N MET A 75 12.95 -16.90 -1.71
CA MET A 75 11.52 -16.64 -1.80
C MET A 75 10.75 -17.89 -1.40
N LYS A 76 10.35 -17.96 -0.12
CA LYS A 76 9.54 -19.07 0.37
C LYS A 76 8.10 -18.90 -0.10
N ILE A 77 7.62 -19.82 -0.92
CA ILE A 77 6.25 -19.84 -1.40
C ILE A 77 5.36 -20.37 -0.29
N LYS A 78 4.33 -19.59 0.07
CA LYS A 78 3.36 -19.98 1.07
C LYS A 78 1.96 -19.56 0.66
N ASP A 79 1.01 -20.47 0.74
CA ASP A 79 -0.40 -20.10 0.65
C ASP A 79 -0.77 -19.14 1.78
N ALA A 80 -1.41 -18.01 1.45
CA ALA A 80 -1.80 -17.01 2.44
C ALA A 80 -2.98 -17.46 3.32
N GLY A 81 -3.55 -18.63 3.06
CA GLY A 81 -4.80 -19.08 3.65
C GLY A 81 -5.97 -18.19 3.24
N ASP A 82 -7.01 -18.21 4.07
CA ASP A 82 -8.11 -17.26 3.92
C ASP A 82 -7.64 -15.86 4.29
N ILE A 83 -7.77 -14.91 3.35
CA ILE A 83 -7.58 -13.47 3.54
C ILE A 83 -8.82 -12.66 3.12
N SER A 84 -9.97 -13.33 2.98
CA SER A 84 -11.25 -12.68 2.65
C SER A 84 -11.64 -11.67 3.72
N PRO A 85 -12.36 -10.58 3.40
CA PRO A 85 -12.95 -9.72 4.41
C PRO A 85 -13.87 -10.49 5.38
N PRO A 86 -14.11 -10.00 6.61
CA PRO A 86 -14.98 -10.66 7.56
C PRO A 86 -16.45 -10.65 7.11
N GLN A 87 -17.26 -11.52 7.73
CA GLN A 87 -18.65 -11.74 7.35
C GLN A 87 -19.47 -10.44 7.29
N ALA A 88 -19.30 -9.51 8.22
CA ALA A 88 -20.00 -8.22 8.21
C ALA A 88 -19.78 -7.43 6.90
N TYR A 89 -18.57 -7.46 6.34
CA TYR A 89 -18.27 -6.83 5.06
C TYR A 89 -18.89 -7.59 3.88
N GLN A 90 -18.89 -8.92 3.93
CA GLN A 90 -19.53 -9.77 2.92
C GLN A 90 -21.06 -9.59 2.91
N ASP A 91 -21.68 -9.52 4.09
CA ASP A 91 -23.11 -9.28 4.27
C ASP A 91 -23.51 -7.89 3.74
N ALA A 92 -22.73 -6.85 4.07
CA ALA A 92 -22.93 -5.52 3.52
C ALA A 92 -22.79 -5.50 1.99
N THR A 93 -21.77 -6.18 1.46
CA THR A 93 -21.57 -6.33 0.01
C THR A 93 -22.78 -6.98 -0.66
N ALA A 94 -23.28 -8.08 -0.11
CA ALA A 94 -24.45 -8.78 -0.65
C ALA A 94 -25.73 -7.93 -0.55
N LYS A 95 -25.96 -7.26 0.58
CA LYS A 95 -27.13 -6.41 0.83
C LYS A 95 -27.22 -5.21 -0.12
N PHE A 96 -26.09 -4.60 -0.44
CA PHE A 96 -26.02 -3.38 -1.28
C PHE A 96 -25.56 -3.63 -2.71
N ALA A 97 -25.43 -4.90 -3.12
CA ALA A 97 -25.02 -5.28 -4.46
C ALA A 97 -25.86 -4.58 -5.53
N GLY A 98 -25.18 -3.97 -6.51
CA GLY A 98 -25.82 -3.29 -7.65
C GLY A 98 -26.46 -1.92 -7.35
N GLN A 99 -26.40 -1.42 -6.11
CA GLN A 99 -26.93 -0.10 -5.77
C GLN A 99 -25.97 1.03 -6.16
N ALA A 100 -24.68 0.83 -5.92
CA ALA A 100 -23.64 1.81 -6.25
C ALA A 100 -23.57 2.04 -7.76
N LYS A 101 -23.45 3.31 -8.17
CA LYS A 101 -23.30 3.73 -9.56
C LYS A 101 -22.16 4.73 -9.69
N LEU A 102 -21.70 4.93 -10.92
CA LEU A 102 -20.80 6.01 -11.26
C LEU A 102 -21.60 7.16 -11.89
N GLY A 103 -21.41 8.37 -11.38
CA GLY A 103 -21.81 9.59 -12.04
C GLY A 103 -20.96 9.83 -13.30
N ALA A 104 -21.37 10.79 -14.12
CA ALA A 104 -20.69 11.11 -15.39
C ALA A 104 -19.22 11.56 -15.22
N ASP A 105 -18.87 12.07 -14.03
CA ASP A 105 -17.52 12.47 -13.64
C ASP A 105 -16.68 11.34 -13.02
N GLY A 106 -17.25 10.15 -12.88
CA GLY A 106 -16.65 8.99 -12.21
C GLY A 106 -16.88 8.96 -10.69
N ALA A 107 -17.66 9.89 -10.14
CA ALA A 107 -17.99 9.90 -8.71
C ALA A 107 -18.87 8.70 -8.35
N ILE A 108 -18.62 8.10 -7.20
CA ILE A 108 -19.51 7.06 -6.69
C ILE A 108 -20.80 7.69 -6.15
N GLU A 109 -21.92 7.08 -6.49
CA GLU A 109 -23.26 7.50 -6.09
C GLU A 109 -24.05 6.31 -5.55
N ASN A 110 -24.97 6.55 -4.63
CA ASN A 110 -25.80 5.52 -3.98
C ASN A 110 -25.01 4.37 -3.33
N TYR A 111 -23.79 4.65 -2.87
CA TYR A 111 -22.98 3.69 -2.12
C TYR A 111 -23.26 3.79 -0.61
N THR A 112 -23.35 2.63 0.06
CA THR A 112 -23.63 2.55 1.50
C THR A 112 -22.50 1.87 2.28
N ALA A 113 -22.18 0.61 1.99
CA ALA A 113 -21.10 -0.16 2.64
C ALA A 113 -20.77 -1.42 1.84
N GLY A 114 -19.66 -2.09 2.18
CA GLY A 114 -19.20 -3.31 1.50
C GLY A 114 -18.46 -3.00 0.20
N ARG A 115 -18.19 -4.02 -0.62
CA ARG A 115 -17.56 -3.85 -1.93
C ARG A 115 -18.57 -3.25 -2.92
N PRO A 116 -18.32 -2.05 -3.49
CA PRO A 116 -19.31 -1.40 -4.35
C PRO A 116 -19.60 -2.11 -5.68
N PHE A 117 -18.57 -2.67 -6.33
CA PHE A 117 -18.69 -3.24 -7.68
C PHE A 117 -18.11 -4.66 -7.75
N ASP A 118 -18.70 -5.53 -8.57
CA ASP A 118 -18.19 -6.88 -8.78
C ASP A 118 -17.02 -6.90 -9.79
N PRO A 119 -15.78 -7.20 -9.35
CA PRO A 119 -14.62 -7.23 -10.24
C PRO A 119 -14.69 -8.33 -11.31
N ALA A 120 -15.53 -9.35 -11.16
CA ALA A 120 -15.73 -10.37 -12.19
C ALA A 120 -16.35 -9.82 -13.48
N THR A 121 -16.94 -8.61 -13.42
CA THR A 121 -17.59 -7.94 -14.56
C THR A 121 -16.67 -6.95 -15.29
N PHE A 122 -15.46 -6.71 -14.78
CA PHE A 122 -14.57 -5.68 -15.33
C PHE A 122 -13.96 -6.11 -16.66
N THR A 123 -13.90 -5.16 -17.61
CA THR A 123 -13.40 -5.40 -18.97
C THR A 123 -12.09 -4.64 -19.21
N PRO A 124 -10.99 -5.30 -19.61
CA PRO A 124 -9.74 -4.63 -19.96
C PRO A 124 -9.92 -3.49 -20.97
N GLY A 125 -9.26 -2.36 -20.75
CA GLY A 125 -9.39 -1.11 -21.51
C GLY A 125 -10.57 -0.22 -21.09
N SER A 126 -11.42 -0.68 -20.18
CA SER A 126 -12.59 0.09 -19.70
C SER A 126 -12.16 1.18 -18.71
N LYS A 127 -12.45 2.44 -19.06
CA LYS A 127 -12.27 3.59 -18.16
C LYS A 127 -13.26 3.57 -16.99
N GLU A 128 -14.49 3.15 -17.27
CA GLU A 128 -15.54 3.03 -16.26
C GLU A 128 -15.14 1.98 -15.21
N ASP A 129 -14.66 0.81 -15.64
CA ASP A 129 -14.24 -0.24 -14.70
C ASP A 129 -12.94 0.13 -13.98
N GLY A 130 -12.10 0.98 -14.57
CA GLY A 130 -10.98 1.61 -13.85
C GLY A 130 -11.45 2.43 -12.64
N PHE A 131 -12.51 3.23 -12.82
CA PHE A 131 -13.14 3.94 -11.69
C PHE A 131 -13.76 2.96 -10.69
N LYS A 132 -14.47 1.92 -11.14
CA LYS A 132 -15.04 0.91 -10.24
C LYS A 132 -13.96 0.22 -9.40
N ALA A 133 -12.83 -0.13 -10.00
CA ALA A 133 -11.72 -0.77 -9.33
C ALA A 133 -11.08 0.12 -8.25
N ILE A 134 -10.87 1.41 -8.52
CA ILE A 134 -10.31 2.32 -7.50
C ILE A 134 -11.31 2.59 -6.36
N TRP A 135 -12.61 2.63 -6.63
CA TRP A 135 -13.62 2.71 -5.57
C TRP A 135 -13.67 1.44 -4.73
N ASN A 136 -13.55 0.27 -5.34
CA ASN A 136 -13.41 -1.01 -4.61
C ASN A 136 -12.19 -0.99 -3.68
N PHE A 137 -11.05 -0.49 -4.15
CA PHE A 137 -9.84 -0.35 -3.33
C PHE A 137 -10.03 0.65 -2.16
N GLY A 138 -10.65 1.80 -2.42
CA GLY A 138 -10.91 2.83 -1.40
C GLY A 138 -11.81 2.33 -0.27
N TYR A 139 -12.83 1.54 -0.61
CA TYR A 139 -13.83 1.02 0.32
C TYR A 139 -13.60 -0.42 0.79
N ARG A 140 -12.39 -0.96 0.57
CA ARG A 140 -12.01 -2.28 1.10
C ARG A 140 -12.10 -2.31 2.63
N TRP A 141 -12.19 -3.51 3.20
CA TRP A 141 -12.29 -3.71 4.63
C TRP A 141 -11.03 -3.25 5.38
N GLN A 142 -11.16 -2.17 6.15
CA GLN A 142 -10.09 -1.60 7.00
C GLN A 142 -10.55 -1.41 8.45
N TYR A 143 -11.69 -2.01 8.81
CA TYR A 143 -12.34 -1.87 10.10
C TYR A 143 -12.50 -0.38 10.49
N ASN A 144 -12.12 0.01 11.70
CA ASN A 144 -12.20 1.39 12.18
C ASN A 144 -11.05 2.29 11.75
N GLY A 145 -10.08 1.75 11.03
CA GLY A 145 -8.87 2.42 10.62
C GLY A 145 -7.65 1.97 11.41
N LEU A 146 -6.49 2.47 10.99
CA LEU A 146 -5.19 1.99 11.42
C LEU A 146 -4.58 2.95 12.44
N ASN A 147 -4.12 2.44 13.56
CA ASN A 147 -3.24 3.15 14.49
C ASN A 147 -1.85 2.51 14.47
N ILE A 148 -0.81 3.32 14.30
CA ILE A 148 0.59 2.88 14.37
C ILE A 148 1.30 3.76 15.37
N ASN A 149 1.83 3.12 16.43
CA ASN A 149 2.59 3.84 17.44
C ASN A 149 3.92 4.36 16.87
N GLU A 150 4.58 3.56 16.04
CA GLU A 150 5.91 3.90 15.53
C GLU A 150 6.09 3.50 14.06
N ILE A 151 6.06 4.49 13.17
CA ILE A 151 6.51 4.39 11.78
C ILE A 151 7.95 4.86 11.70
N HIS A 152 8.79 4.15 10.95
CA HIS A 152 10.05 4.70 10.46
C HIS A 152 9.92 5.07 9.00
N TRP A 153 10.58 6.14 8.58
CA TRP A 153 10.94 6.35 7.18
C TRP A 153 12.46 6.26 7.13
N VAL A 154 13.00 5.24 6.47
CA VAL A 154 14.45 4.95 6.43
C VAL A 154 14.97 5.21 5.03
N TRP A 155 15.87 6.18 4.88
CA TRP A 155 16.50 6.51 3.60
C TRP A 155 17.61 5.53 3.35
N VAL A 156 17.49 4.78 2.27
CA VAL A 156 18.47 3.78 1.88
C VAL A 156 19.13 4.18 0.57
N ARG A 157 20.46 4.09 0.53
CA ARG A 157 21.25 4.15 -0.69
C ARG A 157 21.75 2.77 -1.05
N LYS A 158 21.75 2.46 -2.35
CA LYS A 158 22.27 1.20 -2.86
C LYS A 158 23.78 1.11 -2.60
N GLY A 159 24.23 -0.08 -2.19
CA GLY A 159 25.62 -0.34 -1.79
C GLY A 159 25.97 0.06 -0.36
N GLY A 160 27.10 -0.46 0.12
CA GLY A 160 27.56 -0.28 1.50
C GLY A 160 26.77 -1.12 2.52
N ASN A 161 26.82 -0.69 3.78
CA ASN A 161 26.11 -1.30 4.91
C ASN A 161 25.59 -0.20 5.86
N HIS A 162 24.79 -0.61 6.84
CA HIS A 162 24.18 0.28 7.82
C HIS A 162 24.46 -0.13 9.26
N ASP A 163 25.40 -1.07 9.50
CA ASP A 163 25.71 -1.62 10.83
C ASP A 163 26.09 -0.54 11.85
N GLY A 164 26.72 0.55 11.40
CA GLY A 164 27.10 1.69 12.23
C GLY A 164 26.03 2.78 12.39
N HIS A 165 24.88 2.66 11.74
CA HIS A 165 23.81 3.66 11.83
C HIS A 165 23.08 3.55 13.18
N GLU A 166 22.61 4.68 13.74
CA GLU A 166 21.99 4.73 15.07
C GLU A 166 20.81 3.76 15.25
N VAL A 167 20.03 3.54 14.19
CA VAL A 167 18.89 2.59 14.19
C VAL A 167 19.32 1.14 14.47
N MET A 168 20.59 0.78 14.21
CA MET A 168 21.14 -0.56 14.45
C MET A 168 21.64 -0.76 15.89
N SER A 169 21.67 0.29 16.72
CA SER A 169 22.18 0.22 18.10
C SER A 169 21.16 -0.31 19.13
N ASP A 170 19.91 -0.49 18.73
CA ASP A 170 18.77 -0.80 19.62
C ASP A 170 18.01 -2.07 19.16
N ARG A 171 16.76 -2.24 19.64
CA ARG A 171 15.78 -3.29 19.32
C ARG A 171 15.41 -3.47 17.85
N TYR A 172 15.95 -2.65 16.93
CA TYR A 172 15.59 -2.68 15.50
C TYR A 172 16.53 -3.50 14.63
N LYS A 173 17.75 -3.79 15.10
CA LYS A 173 18.79 -4.48 14.30
C LYS A 173 18.32 -5.79 13.67
N ASP A 174 17.46 -6.53 14.37
CA ASP A 174 16.98 -7.84 13.92
C ASP A 174 16.03 -7.75 12.71
N TYR A 175 15.56 -6.55 12.37
CA TYR A 175 14.69 -6.28 11.22
C TYR A 175 15.46 -5.85 9.97
N TYR A 176 16.77 -5.58 10.07
CA TYR A 176 17.58 -5.14 8.93
C TYR A 176 18.77 -6.09 8.77
N LYS A 177 18.62 -7.08 7.89
CA LYS A 177 19.55 -8.20 7.67
C LYS A 177 20.25 -8.17 6.31
N GLY A 178 20.24 -7.02 5.63
CA GLY A 178 20.78 -6.85 4.28
C GLY A 178 21.92 -5.84 4.21
N GLY A 179 22.33 -5.50 3.00
CA GLY A 179 23.24 -4.38 2.76
C GLY A 179 22.51 -3.04 2.63
N GLY A 180 23.13 -2.09 1.92
CA GLY A 180 22.60 -0.75 1.73
C GLY A 180 23.00 0.20 2.86
N THR A 181 23.17 1.47 2.53
CA THR A 181 23.61 2.50 3.48
C THR A 181 22.41 3.32 3.94
N PHE A 182 22.22 3.45 5.26
CA PHE A 182 21.19 4.31 5.83
C PHE A 182 21.72 5.73 5.97
N GLU A 183 21.03 6.70 5.36
CA GLU A 183 21.39 8.12 5.46
C GLU A 183 20.64 8.86 6.55
N ARG A 184 19.38 8.50 6.77
CA ARG A 184 18.48 9.20 7.68
C ARG A 184 17.31 8.30 8.06
N VAL A 185 16.83 8.45 9.29
CA VAL A 185 15.58 7.84 9.76
C VAL A 185 14.69 8.93 10.33
N LEU A 186 13.46 9.04 9.83
CA LEU A 186 12.40 9.77 10.54
C LEU A 186 11.56 8.77 11.34
N THR A 187 11.04 9.20 12.48
CA THR A 187 10.16 8.38 13.30
C THR A 187 8.94 9.17 13.73
N GLY A 188 7.78 8.52 13.81
CA GLY A 188 6.62 9.08 14.49
C GLY A 188 5.36 8.24 14.33
N PRO A 189 4.26 8.67 14.98
CA PRO A 189 3.01 7.93 14.97
C PRO A 189 2.16 8.25 13.74
N TYR A 190 1.22 7.36 13.46
CA TYR A 190 0.20 7.55 12.44
C TYR A 190 -1.14 7.04 12.94
N GLN A 191 -2.22 7.74 12.62
CA GLN A 191 -3.57 7.28 12.91
C GLN A 191 -4.51 7.67 11.78
N ARG A 192 -5.27 6.72 11.25
CA ARG A 192 -6.43 6.95 10.38
C ARG A 192 -7.66 6.34 11.03
N VAL A 193 -8.78 7.08 11.03
CA VAL A 193 -10.07 6.60 11.54
C VAL A 193 -11.16 6.80 10.50
N TYR A 194 -11.89 5.73 10.19
CA TYR A 194 -13.04 5.72 9.28
C TYR A 194 -14.35 5.99 10.02
N PHE A 195 -15.10 6.97 9.53
CA PHE A 195 -16.33 7.50 10.12
C PHE A 195 -17.60 7.11 9.34
N SER A 196 -17.49 6.83 8.04
CA SER A 196 -18.58 6.36 7.20
C SER A 196 -18.25 5.04 6.51
N HIS A 197 -19.27 4.42 5.90
CA HIS A 197 -19.17 3.17 5.13
C HIS A 197 -18.63 1.97 5.92
N ARG A 198 -18.85 1.99 7.24
CA ARG A 198 -18.35 1.00 8.19
C ARG A 198 -19.28 -0.21 8.22
N ALA A 199 -18.88 -1.29 7.54
CA ALA A 199 -19.68 -2.51 7.41
C ALA A 199 -20.04 -3.16 8.76
N ASP A 200 -19.28 -2.89 9.82
CA ASP A 200 -19.53 -3.35 11.19
C ASP A 200 -20.52 -2.49 11.99
N LEU A 201 -20.94 -1.34 11.47
CA LEU A 201 -21.84 -0.38 12.13
C LEU A 201 -23.28 -0.47 11.60
N VAL A 202 -23.81 -1.69 11.46
CA VAL A 202 -25.15 -1.94 10.87
C VAL A 202 -26.26 -1.14 11.57
N ASP A 203 -26.24 -1.08 12.90
CA ASP A 203 -27.27 -0.44 13.73
C ASP A 203 -27.29 1.09 13.63
N THR A 204 -26.23 1.68 13.10
CA THR A 204 -26.06 3.14 12.96
C THR A 204 -25.96 3.54 11.50
N ALA A 205 -26.59 2.76 10.63
CA ALA A 205 -26.62 2.96 9.18
C ALA A 205 -25.20 3.07 8.58
N TYR A 206 -24.27 2.25 9.08
CA TYR A 206 -22.89 2.14 8.61
C TYR A 206 -22.06 3.41 8.82
N LYS A 207 -22.45 4.26 9.78
CA LYS A 207 -21.80 5.53 10.10
C LYS A 207 -21.61 5.67 11.61
N VAL A 208 -20.53 6.34 12.02
CA VAL A 208 -20.31 6.68 13.43
C VAL A 208 -21.35 7.74 13.84
N PRO A 209 -22.19 7.50 14.87
CA PRO A 209 -23.32 8.37 15.22
C PRO A 209 -22.90 9.56 16.11
N GLU A 210 -21.89 10.32 15.69
CA GLU A 210 -21.31 11.43 16.45
C GLU A 210 -21.10 12.64 15.55
N LYS A 211 -21.41 13.85 16.05
CA LYS A 211 -21.31 15.10 15.26
C LYS A 211 -19.93 15.35 14.62
N PHE A 212 -18.87 14.81 15.22
CA PHE A 212 -17.50 14.93 14.68
C PHE A 212 -17.26 14.08 13.42
N ALA A 213 -18.07 13.05 13.23
CA ALA A 213 -18.07 12.14 12.10
C ALA A 213 -18.92 12.65 10.91
N ASP A 214 -19.82 13.63 11.15
CA ASP A 214 -20.77 14.09 10.14
C ASP A 214 -20.09 14.49 8.83
N GLY A 215 -20.59 13.94 7.72
CA GLY A 215 -20.09 14.20 6.36
C GLY A 215 -18.64 13.82 6.11
N THR A 216 -18.02 13.03 6.99
CA THR A 216 -16.61 12.65 6.93
C THR A 216 -16.48 11.18 6.57
N GLU A 217 -15.63 10.86 5.59
CA GLU A 217 -15.24 9.47 5.30
C GLU A 217 -14.18 9.01 6.30
N PHE A 218 -13.05 9.71 6.36
CA PHE A 218 -12.00 9.45 7.32
C PHE A 218 -11.26 10.72 7.72
N ARG A 219 -10.56 10.63 8.86
CA ARG A 219 -9.50 11.57 9.23
C ARG A 219 -8.21 10.82 9.45
N GLU A 220 -7.11 11.48 9.16
CA GLU A 220 -5.77 10.93 9.26
C GLU A 220 -4.80 11.92 9.86
N TYR A 221 -3.93 11.43 10.73
CA TYR A 221 -2.81 12.16 11.32
C TYR A 221 -1.50 11.41 11.05
N THR A 222 -0.50 12.14 10.60
CA THR A 222 0.90 11.68 10.52
C THR A 222 1.75 12.63 11.34
N GLY A 223 2.44 12.12 12.36
CA GLY A 223 3.33 12.91 13.21
C GLY A 223 4.78 12.48 13.09
N PHE A 224 5.69 13.36 13.49
CA PHE A 224 7.12 13.08 13.55
C PHE A 224 7.67 13.45 14.93
N THR A 225 8.32 12.50 15.59
CA THR A 225 8.94 12.65 16.91
C THR A 225 10.46 12.68 16.85
N SER A 226 11.06 12.23 15.75
CA SER A 226 12.51 12.19 15.53
C SER A 226 12.85 12.33 14.04
N PRO A 227 14.01 12.92 13.68
CA PRO A 227 15.02 13.57 14.52
C PRO A 227 14.65 14.99 14.96
N PHE A 228 15.49 15.60 15.81
CA PHE A 228 15.24 16.86 16.50
C PHE A 228 14.78 18.01 15.59
N ASP A 229 15.35 18.12 14.38
CA ASP A 229 15.05 19.20 13.44
C ASP A 229 13.64 19.13 12.84
N ILE A 230 12.99 17.97 12.88
CA ILE A 230 11.61 17.80 12.42
C ILE A 230 10.63 17.45 13.53
N ALA A 231 11.11 17.12 14.73
CA ALA A 231 10.30 16.66 15.85
C ALA A 231 9.18 17.67 16.19
N GLY A 232 7.95 17.16 16.26
CA GLY A 232 6.73 17.93 16.42
C GLY A 232 6.06 18.30 15.10
N THR A 233 6.66 18.03 13.94
CA THR A 233 5.99 18.18 12.64
C THR A 233 4.80 17.23 12.56
N ALA A 234 3.67 17.70 12.05
CA ALA A 234 2.48 16.89 11.90
C ALA A 234 1.65 17.30 10.69
N PHE A 235 0.99 16.31 10.09
CA PHE A 235 0.02 16.47 9.01
C PHE A 235 -1.33 15.93 9.47
N LEU A 236 -2.39 16.64 9.12
CA LEU A 236 -3.78 16.21 9.36
C LEU A 236 -4.55 16.29 8.05
N ILE A 237 -5.22 15.21 7.66
CA ILE A 237 -6.06 15.12 6.46
C ILE A 237 -7.48 14.75 6.90
N LEU A 238 -8.46 15.50 6.39
CA LEU A 238 -9.89 15.25 6.54
C LEU A 238 -10.46 14.96 5.15
N ARG A 239 -10.90 13.72 4.93
CA ARG A 239 -11.60 13.32 3.72
C ARG A 239 -13.10 13.31 3.96
N TYR A 240 -13.84 13.94 3.05
CA TYR A 240 -15.29 14.03 3.12
C TYR A 240 -15.97 12.83 2.47
N ASP A 241 -17.16 12.49 2.99
CA ASP A 241 -18.04 11.44 2.44
C ASP A 241 -18.51 11.77 1.01
N ASP A 242 -18.62 13.07 0.69
CA ASP A 242 -18.88 13.55 -0.66
C ASP A 242 -17.58 13.49 -1.49
N PRO A 243 -17.49 12.59 -2.51
CA PRO A 243 -16.29 12.41 -3.31
C PRO A 243 -15.91 13.65 -4.13
N ARG A 244 -16.85 14.58 -4.36
CA ARG A 244 -16.62 15.82 -5.11
C ARG A 244 -16.02 16.91 -4.25
N LYS A 245 -16.11 16.80 -2.93
CA LYS A 245 -15.54 17.76 -2.01
C LYS A 245 -14.04 17.54 -1.85
N THR A 246 -13.29 18.65 -1.82
CA THR A 246 -11.84 18.64 -1.63
C THR A 246 -11.49 18.27 -0.20
N ASP A 247 -10.44 17.46 -0.02
CA ASP A 247 -9.90 17.20 1.31
C ASP A 247 -9.52 18.53 1.97
N ASP A 248 -9.82 18.66 3.25
CA ASP A 248 -9.14 19.66 4.06
C ASP A 248 -7.84 19.04 4.60
N SER A 249 -6.75 19.77 4.52
CA SER A 249 -5.45 19.26 4.93
C SER A 249 -4.63 20.35 5.58
N TRP A 250 -3.93 20.00 6.66
CA TRP A 250 -3.10 20.92 7.43
C TRP A 250 -1.73 20.33 7.73
N ALA A 251 -0.74 21.20 7.81
CA ALA A 251 0.57 20.89 8.34
C ALA A 251 0.87 21.83 9.52
N TYR A 252 1.42 21.28 10.59
CA TYR A 252 2.06 22.04 11.65
C TYR A 252 3.57 21.83 11.55
N ILE A 253 4.30 22.94 11.43
CA ILE A 253 5.76 22.94 11.36
C ILE A 253 6.30 23.68 12.61
N PRO A 254 7.02 23.00 13.52
CA PRO A 254 7.48 23.56 14.79
C PRO A 254 8.27 24.85 14.67
N SER A 255 9.14 24.96 13.66
CA SER A 255 9.94 26.16 13.40
C SER A 255 9.09 27.39 13.08
N LEU A 256 7.88 27.19 12.54
CA LEU A 256 6.91 28.25 12.23
C LEU A 256 5.89 28.47 13.35
N ARG A 257 5.76 27.53 14.30
CA ARG A 257 4.76 27.50 15.39
C ARG A 257 3.35 27.82 14.92
N ARG A 258 2.99 27.37 13.72
CA ARG A 258 1.71 27.69 13.07
C ARG A 258 1.19 26.48 12.31
N VAL A 259 -0.11 26.27 12.42
CA VAL A 259 -0.88 25.40 11.55
C VAL A 259 -1.14 26.13 10.23
N ARG A 260 -0.85 25.46 9.10
CA ARG A 260 -1.13 25.98 7.76
C ARG A 260 -1.94 24.96 6.98
N ARG A 261 -2.89 25.44 6.19
CA ARG A 261 -3.57 24.60 5.20
C ARG A 261 -2.58 24.24 4.09
N ILE A 262 -2.54 22.97 3.69
CA ILE A 262 -1.72 22.51 2.56
C ILE A 262 -2.60 22.25 1.34
N SER A 263 -2.09 22.60 0.16
CA SER A 263 -2.80 22.42 -1.12
C SER A 263 -2.63 20.97 -1.61
N VAL A 264 -3.42 20.61 -2.63
CA VAL A 264 -3.27 19.31 -3.32
C VAL A 264 -1.89 19.15 -3.94
N GLU A 265 -1.26 20.23 -4.42
CA GLU A 265 0.10 20.20 -4.95
C GLU A 265 1.12 19.77 -3.90
N VAL A 266 0.99 20.27 -2.67
CA VAL A 266 1.86 19.87 -1.56
C VAL A 266 1.66 18.41 -1.19
N LYS A 267 0.46 17.85 -1.37
CA LYS A 267 0.21 16.42 -1.12
C LYS A 267 0.93 15.51 -2.11
N SER A 268 1.13 15.97 -3.35
CA SER A 268 1.88 15.24 -4.38
C SER A 268 3.40 15.53 -4.35
N ASP A 269 3.90 16.34 -3.41
CA ASP A 269 5.33 16.59 -3.25
C ASP A 269 5.98 15.53 -2.34
N SER A 270 7.30 15.42 -2.40
CA SER A 270 8.10 14.57 -1.52
C SER A 270 7.83 14.90 -0.05
N LEU A 271 7.38 13.89 0.70
CA LEU A 271 7.16 14.02 2.14
C LEU A 271 8.50 14.13 2.85
N LEU A 272 8.87 15.34 3.28
CA LEU A 272 10.08 15.63 4.05
C LEU A 272 11.37 15.02 3.47
N GLY A 273 11.47 14.99 2.13
CA GLY A 273 12.64 14.45 1.42
C GLY A 273 12.62 12.94 1.19
N THR A 274 11.54 12.23 1.58
CA THR A 274 11.36 10.81 1.26
C THR A 274 11.11 10.63 -0.23
N ASP A 275 11.20 9.39 -0.70
CA ASP A 275 10.76 9.07 -2.06
C ASP A 275 9.22 8.87 -2.15
N HIS A 276 8.47 9.11 -1.07
CA HIS A 276 7.00 9.09 -1.02
C HIS A 276 6.38 10.49 -1.11
N THR A 277 5.15 10.53 -1.58
CA THR A 277 4.24 11.67 -1.38
C THR A 277 3.15 11.30 -0.36
N LEU A 278 2.40 12.28 0.14
CA LEU A 278 1.24 11.99 1.01
C LEU A 278 0.14 11.22 0.25
N GLU A 279 0.11 11.33 -1.08
CA GLU A 279 -0.84 10.60 -1.94
C GLU A 279 -0.41 9.15 -2.24
N ASP A 280 0.80 8.74 -1.85
CA ASP A 280 1.33 7.40 -2.13
C ASP A 280 1.10 6.39 -1.00
N PHE A 281 0.59 6.82 0.16
CA PHE A 281 0.27 5.91 1.26
C PHE A 281 -0.74 4.86 0.79
N TYR A 282 -0.58 3.60 1.22
CA TYR A 282 -1.36 2.45 0.73
C TYR A 282 -1.28 2.23 -0.80
N CYS A 283 -0.18 2.63 -1.44
CA CYS A 283 -0.02 2.80 -2.90
C CYS A 283 -0.81 3.96 -3.49
N PHE A 284 -1.98 4.28 -2.96
CA PHE A 284 -2.78 5.43 -3.37
C PHE A 284 -3.66 5.91 -2.21
N SER A 285 -3.52 7.18 -1.86
CA SER A 285 -4.35 7.89 -0.89
C SER A 285 -4.83 9.23 -1.43
N GLY A 286 -4.68 9.49 -2.74
CA GLY A 286 -5.27 10.64 -3.43
C GLY A 286 -6.79 10.54 -3.54
N ARG A 287 -7.43 11.52 -4.19
CA ARG A 287 -8.87 11.49 -4.46
C ARG A 287 -9.12 10.86 -5.84
N PRO A 288 -10.00 9.84 -5.97
CA PRO A 288 -10.24 9.20 -7.26
C PRO A 288 -10.60 10.16 -8.40
N LEU A 289 -11.36 11.22 -8.11
CA LEU A 289 -11.80 12.22 -9.10
C LEU A 289 -10.68 13.13 -9.64
N GLU A 290 -9.51 13.18 -8.99
CA GLU A 290 -8.35 13.95 -9.46
C GLU A 290 -7.53 13.21 -10.52
N HIS A 291 -7.92 11.98 -10.85
CA HIS A 291 -7.25 11.13 -11.82
C HIS A 291 -8.27 10.55 -12.81
N ASN A 292 -7.78 10.20 -13.99
CA ASN A 292 -8.46 9.28 -14.90
C ASN A 292 -7.99 7.86 -14.60
N TRP A 293 -8.88 6.90 -14.77
CA TRP A 293 -8.62 5.49 -14.49
C TRP A 293 -8.92 4.64 -15.71
N GLU A 294 -8.20 3.54 -15.85
CA GLU A 294 -8.42 2.51 -16.86
C GLU A 294 -8.09 1.15 -16.25
N TYR A 295 -9.03 0.20 -16.35
CA TYR A 295 -8.77 -1.17 -15.94
C TYR A 295 -7.94 -1.88 -17.02
N ILE A 296 -6.76 -2.36 -16.66
CA ILE A 296 -5.80 -2.93 -17.63
C ILE A 296 -6.02 -4.43 -17.81
N GLY A 297 -6.46 -5.11 -16.76
CA GLY A 297 -6.66 -6.56 -16.76
C GLY A 297 -6.24 -7.15 -15.42
N SER A 298 -5.98 -8.45 -15.42
CA SER A 298 -5.60 -9.16 -14.21
C SER A 298 -4.22 -9.79 -14.30
N ALA A 299 -3.55 -9.91 -13.16
CA ALA A 299 -2.25 -10.56 -13.06
C ALA A 299 -2.17 -11.40 -11.78
N ASN A 300 -1.63 -12.61 -11.90
CA ASN A 300 -1.19 -13.36 -10.73
C ASN A 300 0.20 -12.83 -10.34
N VAL A 301 0.35 -12.38 -9.09
CA VAL A 301 1.62 -11.85 -8.57
C VAL A 301 1.99 -12.50 -7.25
N LEU A 302 3.28 -12.68 -7.01
CA LEU A 302 3.80 -13.10 -5.70
C LEU A 302 3.89 -11.89 -4.79
N ALA A 303 3.23 -11.96 -3.62
CA ALA A 303 3.21 -10.87 -2.66
C ALA A 303 3.29 -11.39 -1.22
N VAL A 304 3.83 -10.57 -0.32
CA VAL A 304 3.80 -10.82 1.13
C VAL A 304 2.40 -10.44 1.66
N ALA A 305 1.42 -11.29 1.35
CA ALA A 305 0.00 -11.05 1.63
C ALA A 305 -0.41 -11.39 3.08
N ARG A 306 0.32 -12.32 3.71
CA ARG A 306 0.18 -12.72 5.10
C ARG A 306 1.54 -13.13 5.62
N SER A 307 2.29 -12.14 6.09
CA SER A 307 3.65 -12.28 6.59
C SER A 307 3.73 -13.30 7.74
N ARG A 308 4.84 -14.02 7.84
CA ARG A 308 5.19 -14.86 9.02
C ARG A 308 5.78 -14.06 10.18
N ASN A 309 5.94 -12.74 10.00
CA ASN A 309 6.42 -11.82 11.00
C ASN A 309 5.31 -10.79 11.31
N THR A 310 5.30 -10.23 12.51
CA THR A 310 4.43 -9.08 12.78
C THR A 310 5.00 -7.82 12.14
N ASP A 311 6.29 -7.54 12.32
CA ASP A 311 6.97 -6.43 11.65
C ASP A 311 7.85 -6.94 10.50
N THR A 312 8.00 -6.14 9.44
CA THR A 312 8.81 -6.52 8.28
C THR A 312 10.28 -6.70 8.64
N VAL A 313 10.85 -7.82 8.18
CA VAL A 313 12.29 -8.09 8.20
C VAL A 313 12.83 -7.87 6.80
N TYR A 314 13.82 -7.00 6.65
CA TYR A 314 14.43 -6.65 5.38
C TYR A 314 15.76 -7.39 5.16
N TYR A 315 16.05 -7.75 3.92
CA TYR A 315 17.32 -8.33 3.51
C TYR A 315 17.70 -7.94 2.08
N GLY A 316 18.68 -8.65 1.52
CA GLY A 316 19.16 -8.49 0.15
C GLY A 316 20.32 -7.51 0.05
N PRO A 317 20.91 -7.35 -1.15
CA PRO A 317 22.13 -6.59 -1.34
C PRO A 317 22.02 -5.13 -0.92
N ASN A 318 20.80 -4.56 -0.98
CA ASN A 318 20.52 -3.18 -0.60
C ASN A 318 19.57 -3.07 0.61
N GLY A 319 19.24 -4.19 1.28
CA GLY A 319 18.39 -4.17 2.48
C GLY A 319 16.97 -3.67 2.23
N MET A 320 16.43 -3.80 1.02
CA MET A 320 15.09 -3.28 0.66
C MET A 320 14.05 -4.36 0.36
N VAL A 321 14.42 -5.64 0.47
CA VAL A 321 13.55 -6.78 0.12
C VAL A 321 12.99 -7.41 1.39
N PRO A 322 11.68 -7.68 1.49
CA PRO A 322 11.12 -8.45 2.60
C PRO A 322 11.63 -9.89 2.62
N LEU A 323 12.18 -10.33 3.75
CA LEU A 323 12.57 -11.72 4.02
C LEU A 323 11.39 -12.51 4.59
N ASP A 324 10.44 -12.85 3.73
CA ASP A 324 9.15 -13.36 4.17
C ASP A 324 8.61 -14.54 3.34
N ASP A 325 7.40 -14.95 3.68
CA ASP A 325 6.58 -15.91 2.95
C ASP A 325 5.79 -15.16 1.84
N TRP A 326 5.83 -15.68 0.61
CA TRP A 326 5.27 -15.08 -0.59
C TRP A 326 4.11 -15.93 -1.11
N ALA A 327 2.94 -15.31 -1.21
CA ALA A 327 1.74 -15.94 -1.69
C ALA A 327 1.44 -15.52 -3.13
N LEU A 328 0.98 -16.47 -3.95
CA LEU A 328 0.47 -16.16 -5.27
C LEU A 328 -0.94 -15.55 -5.14
N ARG A 329 -1.09 -14.32 -5.63
CA ARG A 329 -2.31 -13.51 -5.48
C ARG A 329 -2.84 -13.08 -6.83
N LEU A 330 -4.15 -13.25 -7.04
CA LEU A 330 -4.83 -12.68 -8.21
C LEU A 330 -5.15 -11.21 -7.95
N THR A 331 -4.60 -10.33 -8.78
CA THR A 331 -4.75 -8.88 -8.67
C THR A 331 -5.40 -8.28 -9.92
N ASP A 332 -6.20 -7.25 -9.69
CA ASP A 332 -6.73 -6.33 -10.68
C ASP A 332 -5.69 -5.20 -10.89
N VAL A 333 -5.25 -5.00 -12.13
CA VAL A 333 -4.27 -3.97 -12.49
C VAL A 333 -5.00 -2.76 -13.05
N VAL A 334 -4.78 -1.59 -12.44
CA VAL A 334 -5.45 -0.34 -12.82
C VAL A 334 -4.43 0.74 -13.13
N ARG A 335 -4.61 1.43 -14.25
CA ARG A 335 -3.83 2.61 -14.63
C ARG A 335 -4.46 3.86 -14.05
N GLN A 336 -3.65 4.65 -13.36
CA GLN A 336 -3.92 6.00 -12.90
C GLN A 336 -3.23 7.00 -13.84
N THR A 337 -3.99 7.98 -14.33
CA THR A 337 -3.45 9.13 -15.07
C THR A 337 -3.90 10.43 -14.40
N PRO A 338 -3.02 11.16 -13.71
CA PRO A 338 -3.37 12.43 -13.07
C PRO A 338 -3.96 13.45 -14.03
N LYS A 339 -5.03 14.14 -13.63
CA LYS A 339 -5.68 15.18 -14.47
C LYS A 339 -4.93 16.51 -14.47
N ARG A 340 -4.10 16.77 -13.45
CA ARG A 340 -3.35 18.02 -13.32
C ARG A 340 -2.03 17.95 -14.10
N ASP A 341 -1.74 18.99 -14.87
CA ASP A 341 -0.52 19.09 -15.69
C ASP A 341 0.77 19.29 -14.88
N ASN A 342 0.67 19.66 -13.60
CA ASN A 342 1.81 19.81 -12.70
C ASN A 342 1.99 18.64 -11.72
N HIS A 343 1.19 17.59 -11.81
CA HIS A 343 1.41 16.38 -11.02
C HIS A 343 2.75 15.71 -11.39
N PRO A 344 3.57 15.23 -10.45
CA PRO A 344 4.91 14.70 -10.76
C PRO A 344 4.88 13.44 -11.64
N TYR A 345 3.90 12.56 -11.42
CA TYR A 345 3.71 11.34 -12.22
C TYR A 345 2.91 11.63 -13.50
N SER A 346 3.31 11.03 -14.62
CA SER A 346 2.50 10.97 -15.85
C SER A 346 1.51 9.82 -15.81
N THR A 347 1.94 8.67 -15.32
CA THR A 347 1.16 7.43 -15.21
C THR A 347 1.61 6.67 -13.97
N LYS A 348 0.69 5.97 -13.32
CA LYS A 348 0.95 5.05 -12.22
C LYS A 348 0.07 3.81 -12.38
N PHE A 349 0.56 2.64 -12.02
CA PHE A 349 -0.24 1.41 -11.99
C PHE A 349 -0.36 0.88 -10.57
N LEU A 350 -1.51 0.30 -10.25
CA LEU A 350 -1.82 -0.30 -8.94
C LEU A 350 -2.21 -1.77 -9.15
N TYR A 351 -1.68 -2.66 -8.31
CA TYR A 351 -2.04 -4.08 -8.26
C TYR A 351 -2.92 -4.35 -7.04
N ILE A 352 -4.23 -4.45 -7.26
CA ILE A 352 -5.25 -4.57 -6.20
C ILE A 352 -5.68 -6.03 -6.09
N ASP A 353 -5.46 -6.68 -4.96
CA ASP A 353 -5.83 -8.07 -4.72
C ASP A 353 -7.35 -8.26 -4.75
N ARG A 354 -7.81 -9.20 -5.59
CA ARG A 354 -9.25 -9.38 -5.85
C ARG A 354 -10.01 -9.95 -4.65
N GLN A 355 -9.31 -10.64 -3.73
CA GLN A 355 -9.92 -11.22 -2.54
C GLN A 355 -10.06 -10.18 -1.42
N SER A 356 -8.95 -9.57 -1.00
CA SER A 356 -8.87 -8.65 0.13
C SER A 356 -9.15 -7.18 -0.23
N GLY A 357 -8.89 -6.78 -1.48
CA GLY A 357 -8.90 -5.39 -1.93
C GLY A 357 -7.62 -4.62 -1.62
N GLU A 358 -6.62 -5.25 -0.98
CA GLU A 358 -5.34 -4.61 -0.65
C GLU A 358 -4.47 -4.40 -1.88
N CYS A 359 -3.58 -3.40 -1.84
CA CYS A 359 -2.57 -3.20 -2.88
C CYS A 359 -1.20 -3.72 -2.42
N TYR A 360 -0.53 -4.50 -3.27
CA TYR A 360 0.79 -5.07 -2.97
C TYR A 360 1.92 -4.45 -3.78
N TYR A 361 1.62 -4.01 -4.99
CA TYR A 361 2.57 -3.36 -5.89
C TYR A 361 1.97 -2.11 -6.50
N ALA A 362 2.81 -1.11 -6.70
CA ALA A 362 2.52 0.00 -7.58
C ALA A 362 3.79 0.51 -8.25
N ASN A 363 3.64 1.22 -9.36
CA ASN A 363 4.76 1.88 -10.03
C ASN A 363 4.35 3.27 -10.50
N ALA A 364 5.32 4.13 -10.80
CA ALA A 364 5.06 5.44 -11.38
C ALA A 364 6.09 5.77 -12.46
N PHE A 365 5.61 6.47 -13.47
CA PHE A 365 6.38 6.98 -14.60
C PHE A 365 6.47 8.50 -14.51
N ASP A 366 7.64 9.05 -14.84
CA ASP A 366 7.87 10.48 -14.89
C ASP A 366 7.14 11.15 -16.07
N ARG A 367 7.22 12.48 -16.16
CA ARG A 367 6.63 13.26 -17.27
C ARG A 367 7.22 12.97 -18.65
N GLY A 368 8.41 12.36 -18.71
CA GLY A 368 9.02 11.86 -19.94
C GLY A 368 8.53 10.45 -20.34
N GLY A 369 7.63 9.85 -19.57
CA GLY A 369 7.11 8.50 -19.82
C GLY A 369 8.09 7.38 -19.42
N LYS A 370 9.08 7.69 -18.59
CA LYS A 370 10.08 6.70 -18.14
C LYS A 370 9.75 6.21 -16.74
N LEU A 371 9.98 4.92 -16.51
CA LEU A 371 9.87 4.33 -15.19
C LEU A 371 10.69 5.14 -14.17
N TRP A 372 10.06 5.50 -13.05
CA TRP A 372 10.68 6.31 -12.01
C TRP A 372 10.69 5.61 -10.66
N LYS A 373 9.52 5.22 -10.16
CA LYS A 373 9.39 4.69 -8.80
C LYS A 373 8.59 3.40 -8.78
N VAL A 374 8.91 2.55 -7.81
CA VAL A 374 8.18 1.31 -7.54
C VAL A 374 7.88 1.20 -6.05
N TRP A 375 6.69 0.72 -5.70
CA TRP A 375 6.21 0.53 -4.34
C TRP A 375 5.88 -0.94 -4.10
N GLN A 376 6.40 -1.50 -3.00
CA GLN A 376 6.04 -2.83 -2.53
C GLN A 376 5.50 -2.75 -1.11
N LEU A 377 4.37 -3.42 -0.87
CA LEU A 377 3.77 -3.51 0.46
C LEU A 377 3.77 -4.95 0.93
N SER A 378 3.97 -5.10 2.24
CA SER A 378 3.72 -6.33 2.95
C SER A 378 2.57 -6.16 3.93
N LYS A 379 1.89 -7.26 4.22
CA LYS A 379 0.77 -7.30 5.15
C LYS A 379 1.00 -8.40 6.18
N ALA A 380 0.67 -8.09 7.43
CA ALA A 380 0.42 -9.09 8.45
C ALA A 380 -1.10 -9.27 8.61
N PHE A 381 -1.55 -10.16 9.48
CA PHE A 381 -2.97 -10.38 9.66
C PHE A 381 -3.33 -10.46 11.15
N THR A 382 -4.37 -9.73 11.56
CA THR A 382 -4.62 -9.47 12.98
C THR A 382 -5.03 -10.70 13.78
N ASP A 383 -5.49 -11.77 13.11
CA ASP A 383 -5.85 -13.02 13.75
C ASP A 383 -4.65 -13.96 13.99
N ASP A 384 -3.48 -13.64 13.42
CA ASP A 384 -2.28 -14.47 13.51
C ASP A 384 -1.73 -14.51 14.95
N PRO A 385 -1.24 -15.68 15.42
CA PRO A 385 -0.66 -15.81 16.76
C PRO A 385 0.49 -14.82 17.02
N GLN A 386 1.36 -14.62 16.02
CA GLN A 386 2.50 -13.71 16.12
C GLN A 386 2.06 -12.25 16.29
N TYR A 387 0.97 -11.84 15.61
CA TYR A 387 0.43 -10.49 15.70
C TYR A 387 -0.13 -10.25 17.09
N LYS A 388 -0.95 -11.18 17.60
CA LYS A 388 -1.54 -11.11 18.95
C LYS A 388 -0.49 -11.07 20.06
N ALA A 389 0.63 -11.77 19.89
CA ALA A 389 1.71 -11.83 20.88
C ALA A 389 2.53 -10.53 21.00
N GLN A 390 2.44 -9.61 20.02
CA GLN A 390 3.37 -8.49 19.85
C GLN A 390 2.94 -7.16 20.48
N THR A 391 1.72 -7.06 21.02
CA THR A 391 1.15 -5.81 21.56
C THR A 391 2.05 -5.06 22.55
N GLY A 392 3.02 -5.72 23.20
CA GLY A 392 3.97 -5.08 24.11
C GLY A 392 5.26 -4.49 23.50
N LYS A 393 5.78 -5.01 22.39
CA LYS A 393 7.18 -4.70 21.96
C LYS A 393 7.36 -3.25 21.50
N PHE A 394 6.40 -2.76 20.71
CA PHE A 394 6.39 -1.39 20.17
C PHE A 394 5.26 -0.54 20.73
N LYS A 395 4.68 -0.94 21.88
CA LYS A 395 3.63 -0.20 22.59
C LYS A 395 2.44 0.17 21.69
N GLY A 396 2.07 -0.73 20.78
CA GLY A 396 0.82 -0.58 20.00
C GLY A 396 -0.38 -0.74 20.91
N ASP A 397 -1.51 -0.14 20.53
CA ASP A 397 -2.76 -0.39 21.25
C ASP A 397 -3.25 -1.83 21.00
N VAL A 398 -4.24 -2.26 21.77
CA VAL A 398 -4.81 -3.61 21.64
C VAL A 398 -5.86 -3.63 20.53
N THR A 399 -5.61 -4.43 19.49
CA THR A 399 -6.66 -4.88 18.56
C THR A 399 -7.59 -5.85 19.29
N PRO A 400 -8.91 -5.57 19.40
CA PRO A 400 -9.83 -6.44 20.12
C PRO A 400 -9.87 -7.85 19.53
N GLU A 401 -10.14 -8.84 20.39
CA GLU A 401 -10.30 -10.21 19.95
C GLU A 401 -11.45 -10.35 18.94
N GLY A 402 -11.25 -11.19 17.92
CA GLY A 402 -12.21 -11.39 16.82
C GLY A 402 -12.13 -10.36 15.70
N ILE A 403 -11.37 -9.27 15.86
CA ILE A 403 -11.14 -8.32 14.77
C ILE A 403 -10.14 -8.89 13.78
N ARG A 404 -10.60 -9.07 12.55
CA ARG A 404 -9.87 -9.72 11.45
C ARG A 404 -9.64 -8.73 10.31
N VAL A 405 -8.42 -8.26 10.14
CA VAL A 405 -8.03 -7.22 9.18
C VAL A 405 -6.66 -7.57 8.58
N SER A 406 -6.46 -7.23 7.31
CA SER A 406 -5.12 -7.19 6.72
C SER A 406 -4.36 -5.99 7.29
N SER A 407 -3.39 -6.27 8.16
CA SER A 407 -2.63 -5.25 8.85
C SER A 407 -1.57 -4.64 7.93
N PHE A 408 -1.49 -3.32 7.90
CA PHE A 408 -0.45 -2.62 7.14
C PHE A 408 0.90 -2.77 7.84
N GLN A 409 1.77 -3.59 7.26
CA GLN A 409 3.06 -3.91 7.87
C GLN A 409 4.19 -2.99 7.38
N SER A 410 4.26 -2.77 6.07
CA SER A 410 5.21 -1.82 5.49
C SER A 410 4.79 -1.32 4.12
N ILE A 411 5.38 -0.21 3.71
CA ILE A 411 5.45 0.22 2.32
C ILE A 411 6.88 0.64 2.00
N ASN A 412 7.47 0.06 0.96
CA ASN A 412 8.82 0.38 0.53
C ASN A 412 8.73 1.04 -0.82
N VAL A 413 9.40 2.16 -1.01
CA VAL A 413 9.54 2.81 -2.30
C VAL A 413 10.98 2.78 -2.76
N ILE A 414 11.19 2.55 -4.04
CA ILE A 414 12.50 2.62 -4.68
C ILE A 414 12.40 3.61 -5.82
N ASP A 415 13.21 4.67 -5.77
CA ASP A 415 13.48 5.58 -6.88
C ASP A 415 14.57 4.94 -7.77
N LEU A 416 14.12 4.38 -8.88
CA LEU A 416 14.95 3.65 -9.83
C LEU A 416 15.85 4.58 -10.66
N GLN A 417 15.48 5.85 -10.81
CA GLN A 417 16.27 6.83 -11.55
C GLN A 417 17.45 7.35 -10.71
N ASN A 418 17.24 7.50 -9.40
CA ASN A 418 18.25 7.99 -8.47
C ASN A 418 18.94 6.88 -7.66
N SER A 419 18.64 5.60 -7.94
CA SER A 419 19.24 4.44 -7.28
C SER A 419 19.17 4.49 -5.74
N ARG A 420 18.00 4.86 -5.23
CA ARG A 420 17.76 5.04 -3.79
C ARG A 420 16.36 4.59 -3.40
N GLY A 421 16.10 4.46 -2.11
CA GLY A 421 14.76 4.12 -1.63
C GLY A 421 14.44 4.67 -0.25
N THR A 422 13.18 4.55 0.12
CA THR A 422 12.68 4.81 1.47
C THR A 422 11.92 3.57 1.95
N LEU A 423 12.38 2.95 3.05
CA LEU A 423 11.62 1.88 3.72
C LEU A 423 10.68 2.51 4.74
N VAL A 424 9.43 2.04 4.77
CA VAL A 424 8.44 2.50 5.75
C VAL A 424 7.87 1.33 6.54
N PRO A 425 8.65 0.73 7.47
CA PRO A 425 8.11 -0.28 8.38
C PRO A 425 7.22 0.37 9.44
N CYS A 426 6.08 -0.26 9.69
CA CYS A 426 5.11 0.13 10.69
C CYS A 426 5.20 -0.83 11.86
N ARG A 427 5.30 -0.28 13.08
CA ARG A 427 5.50 -1.07 14.30
C ARG A 427 4.52 -0.65 15.39
N GLY A 428 3.99 -1.63 16.11
CA GLY A 428 2.87 -1.39 17.04
C GLY A 428 1.61 -0.97 16.26
N ASP A 429 1.42 -1.54 15.08
CA ASP A 429 0.22 -1.43 14.28
C ASP A 429 -0.96 -2.10 15.00
N SER A 430 -2.08 -1.41 15.05
CA SER A 430 -3.24 -1.83 15.83
C SER A 430 -4.53 -1.26 15.26
N TYR A 431 -5.63 -1.90 15.63
CA TYR A 431 -7.00 -1.56 15.23
C TYR A 431 -7.88 -1.39 16.49
N PRO A 432 -7.55 -0.43 17.37
CA PRO A 432 -8.16 -0.33 18.70
C PRO A 432 -9.57 0.25 18.63
N GLN A 433 -10.48 -0.26 19.46
CA GLN A 433 -11.78 0.37 19.70
C GLN A 433 -11.59 1.70 20.45
N THR A 434 -11.35 2.76 19.69
CA THR A 434 -10.99 4.07 20.25
C THR A 434 -12.24 4.89 20.53
N LYS A 435 -12.35 5.44 21.74
CA LYS A 435 -13.44 6.37 22.07
C LYS A 435 -13.31 7.62 21.22
N ILE A 436 -14.44 8.15 20.74
CA ILE A 436 -14.43 9.37 19.91
C ILE A 436 -13.80 10.58 20.60
N ALA A 437 -13.85 10.64 21.94
CA ALA A 437 -13.13 11.66 22.71
C ALA A 437 -11.61 11.62 22.49
N ASP A 438 -11.02 10.42 22.41
CA ASP A 438 -9.58 10.23 22.19
C ASP A 438 -9.23 10.48 20.71
N VAL A 439 -10.08 10.02 19.80
CA VAL A 439 -9.95 10.34 18.36
C VAL A 439 -9.96 11.85 18.13
N LYS A 440 -10.86 12.60 18.78
CA LYS A 440 -10.92 14.08 18.69
C LYS A 440 -9.64 14.75 19.17
N ARG A 441 -9.05 14.26 20.27
CA ARG A 441 -7.78 14.80 20.77
C ARG A 441 -6.65 14.65 19.77
N VAL A 442 -6.71 13.64 18.90
CA VAL A 442 -5.68 13.39 17.89
C VAL A 442 -5.99 14.06 16.55
N LEU A 443 -7.23 13.92 16.06
CA LEU A 443 -7.64 14.20 14.67
C LEU A 443 -8.47 15.49 14.50
N ASP A 444 -8.55 16.34 15.52
CA ASP A 444 -9.12 17.67 15.40
C ASP A 444 -8.01 18.71 15.21
N VAL A 445 -8.17 19.55 14.18
CA VAL A 445 -7.22 20.61 13.80
C VAL A 445 -6.94 21.57 14.96
N ASN A 446 -7.89 21.76 15.88
CA ASN A 446 -7.70 22.62 17.04
C ASN A 446 -6.57 22.11 17.96
N TYR A 447 -6.33 20.80 18.01
CA TYR A 447 -5.23 20.17 18.76
C TYR A 447 -3.96 20.00 17.93
N LEU A 448 -3.91 20.49 16.69
CA LEU A 448 -2.70 20.51 15.85
C LEU A 448 -1.78 21.69 16.18
N THR A 449 -2.13 22.50 17.18
CA THR A 449 -1.46 23.77 17.54
C THR A 449 -0.40 23.63 18.62
N GLU A 450 -0.39 22.51 19.34
CA GLU A 450 0.59 22.20 20.36
C GLU A 450 1.44 21.06 19.82
N GLY A 451 2.73 21.32 19.55
CA GLY A 451 3.69 20.25 19.28
C GLY A 451 3.58 19.25 20.44
N ARG A 452 2.91 18.13 20.21
CA ARG A 452 2.62 17.16 21.26
C ARG A 452 3.96 16.60 21.73
N ARG A 453 4.26 16.85 23.00
CA ARG A 453 5.48 16.41 23.67
C ARG A 453 5.42 14.93 24.00
#